data_AF-A0A7X5BIK3-F1
#
_entry.id   AF-A0A7X5BIK3-F1
#
_cell.length_a   1.000
_cell.length_b   1.000
_cell.length_c   1.000
_cell.angle_alpha   90.00
_cell.angle_beta   90.00
_cell.angle_gamma   90.00
#
_symmetry.space_group_name_H-M   'P 1'
#
loop_
_entity.id
_entity.type
_entity.pdbx_description
1 polymer ?
#
loop_
_entity_poly.entity_id
_entity_poly.type
_entity_poly.pdbx_seq_one_letter_code
_entity_poly.pdbx_strand_id
1 'polypeptide(L)'
;MIDRGDSLKYNATRQSFPPTPNLDMWPVGSAERLIHGCWLLSIMRLHTFTNECGETLQETYNEINHRIGVNTVYIDLLTLGDNYRNVSEILNIIRSNEQPTWVWFTNCDALLDTSLAGWLRSILTTSDMEHVRVVFLLDNKNQYREIFQKYSLPLYRSTTIFNNIKINI
;
A
#
# COMPACT_ATOMS: atom_id res chain seq x y z
N MET A 1 -50.46 -13.87 10.16
CA MET A 1 -50.27 -12.77 9.21
C MET A 1 -49.23 -11.85 9.85
N ILE A 2 -47.96 -12.04 9.49
CA ILE A 2 -46.84 -11.30 10.09
C ILE A 2 -46.40 -10.29 9.04
N ASP A 3 -46.58 -9.03 9.39
CA ASP A 3 -46.19 -7.86 8.62
C ASP A 3 -44.65 -7.80 8.52
N ARG A 4 -44.13 -7.79 7.29
CA ARG A 4 -42.69 -7.77 7.02
C ARG A 4 -42.25 -6.32 7.04
N GLY A 5 -41.86 -5.85 8.22
CA GLY A 5 -41.22 -4.56 8.42
C GLY A 5 -39.91 -4.46 7.62
N ASP A 6 -39.94 -3.55 6.66
CA ASP A 6 -38.85 -2.74 6.11
C ASP A 6 -37.45 -3.36 6.08
N SER A 7 -37.10 -3.82 4.88
CA SER A 7 -35.71 -3.97 4.47
C SER A 7 -35.01 -2.61 4.55
N LEU A 8 -34.18 -2.46 5.58
CA LEU A 8 -33.13 -1.45 5.64
C LEU A 8 -32.26 -1.58 4.38
N LYS A 9 -32.60 -0.78 3.37
CA LYS A 9 -31.73 -0.51 2.24
C LYS A 9 -30.52 0.22 2.82
N TYR A 10 -29.46 -0.53 3.09
CA TYR A 10 -28.12 0.01 3.23
C TYR A 10 -27.74 0.64 1.88
N ASN A 11 -28.16 1.89 1.68
CA ASN A 11 -27.52 2.79 0.73
C ASN A 11 -26.17 3.19 1.32
N ALA A 12 -25.24 2.23 1.37
CA ALA A 12 -23.83 2.53 1.42
C ALA A 12 -23.46 3.04 0.02
N THR A 13 -23.73 4.31 -0.25
CA THR A 13 -23.02 5.02 -1.31
C THR A 13 -21.56 5.03 -0.87
N ARG A 14 -20.79 3.98 -1.21
CA ARG A 14 -19.33 4.02 -1.17
C ARG A 14 -18.96 5.18 -2.10
N GLN A 15 -18.76 6.37 -1.54
CA GLN A 15 -18.10 7.42 -2.28
C GLN A 15 -16.75 6.84 -2.68
N SER A 16 -16.55 6.62 -3.98
CA SER A 16 -15.26 6.23 -4.54
C SER A 16 -14.32 7.40 -4.34
N PHE A 17 -13.66 7.38 -3.20
CA PHE A 17 -12.65 8.36 -2.82
C PHE A 17 -11.27 7.75 -3.13
N PRO A 18 -10.33 8.52 -3.69
CA PRO A 18 -10.45 9.91 -4.14
C PRO A 18 -11.31 10.06 -5.43
N PRO A 19 -11.84 11.28 -5.72
CA PRO A 19 -12.60 11.54 -6.94
C PRO A 19 -11.84 11.07 -8.18
N THR A 20 -12.52 10.35 -9.09
CA THR A 20 -11.93 9.73 -10.28
C THR A 20 -11.17 10.76 -11.12
N PRO A 21 -9.83 10.73 -11.11
CA PRO A 21 -9.05 11.74 -11.80
C PRO A 21 -8.91 11.37 -13.28
N ASN A 22 -8.91 12.37 -14.17
CA ASN A 22 -8.54 12.14 -15.57
C ASN A 22 -7.01 12.01 -15.68
N LEU A 23 -6.52 10.78 -15.81
CA LEU A 23 -5.08 10.50 -15.86
C LEU A 23 -4.36 11.15 -17.05
N ASP A 24 -5.08 11.52 -18.11
CA ASP A 24 -4.50 12.15 -19.30
C ASP A 24 -4.09 13.60 -19.06
N MET A 25 -4.49 14.19 -17.92
CA MET A 25 -4.02 15.50 -17.48
C MET A 25 -2.56 15.51 -17.07
N TRP A 26 -1.97 14.34 -16.80
CA TRP A 26 -0.58 14.23 -16.36
C TRP A 26 0.27 13.41 -17.33
N PRO A 27 1.51 13.85 -17.60
CA PRO A 27 2.43 13.11 -18.47
C PRO A 27 2.67 11.68 -17.99
N VAL A 28 2.85 10.76 -18.94
CA VAL A 28 3.29 9.38 -18.62
C VAL A 28 4.63 9.44 -17.89
N GLY A 29 4.73 8.75 -16.75
CA GLY A 29 5.91 8.74 -15.90
C GLY A 29 5.97 9.87 -14.87
N SER A 30 5.00 10.80 -14.84
CA SER A 30 4.90 11.79 -13.77
C SER A 30 4.49 11.16 -12.43
N ALA A 31 4.89 11.83 -11.35
CA ALA A 31 4.52 11.44 -9.99
C ALA A 31 3.01 11.49 -9.78
N GLU A 32 2.34 12.51 -10.33
CA GLU A 32 0.90 12.69 -10.25
C GLU A 32 0.17 11.52 -10.90
N ARG A 33 0.50 11.20 -12.16
CA ARG A 33 -0.15 10.08 -12.86
C ARG A 33 0.02 8.77 -12.10
N LEU A 34 1.18 8.57 -11.48
CA LEU A 34 1.49 7.38 -10.71
C LEU A 34 0.65 7.28 -9.43
N ILE A 35 0.64 8.32 -8.59
CA ILE A 35 -0.12 8.32 -7.34
C ILE A 35 -1.63 8.22 -7.63
N HIS A 36 -2.16 9.06 -8.51
CA HIS A 36 -3.56 9.01 -8.90
C HIS A 36 -3.94 7.65 -9.52
N GLY A 37 -3.06 7.09 -10.37
CA GLY A 37 -3.24 5.77 -10.96
C GLY A 37 -3.26 4.65 -9.94
N CYS A 38 -2.41 4.70 -8.90
CA CYS A 38 -2.39 3.70 -7.83
C CYS A 38 -3.70 3.65 -7.06
N TRP A 39 -4.30 4.82 -6.79
CA TRP A 39 -5.59 4.91 -6.15
C TRP A 39 -6.71 4.45 -7.07
N LEU A 40 -6.78 4.97 -8.30
CA LEU A 40 -7.80 4.67 -9.30
C LEU A 40 -7.87 3.18 -9.66
N LEU A 41 -6.71 2.55 -9.87
CA LEU A 41 -6.61 1.15 -10.31
C LEU A 41 -6.52 0.16 -9.15
N SER A 42 -6.71 0.63 -7.91
CA SER A 42 -6.62 -0.21 -6.71
C SER A 42 -5.30 -0.99 -6.61
N ILE A 43 -4.18 -0.37 -7.01
CA ILE A 43 -2.85 -0.98 -6.89
C ILE A 43 -2.43 -0.95 -5.42
N MET A 44 -2.69 -2.01 -4.68
CA MET A 44 -2.55 -2.02 -3.21
C MET A 44 -1.10 -2.10 -2.72
N ARG A 45 -0.21 -2.71 -3.51
CA ARG A 45 1.13 -3.14 -3.07
C ARG A 45 2.15 -2.81 -4.13
N LEU A 46 3.11 -1.97 -3.77
CA LEU A 46 4.17 -1.47 -4.63
C LEU A 46 5.53 -1.76 -4.00
N HIS A 47 6.58 -1.77 -4.81
CA HIS A 47 7.95 -1.74 -4.31
C HIS A 47 8.82 -0.86 -5.19
N THR A 48 9.77 -0.21 -4.56
CA THR A 48 10.75 0.65 -5.21
C THR A 48 12.11 0.46 -4.55
N PHE A 49 13.17 0.95 -5.18
CA PHE A 49 14.50 0.90 -4.61
C PHE A 49 14.89 2.27 -4.04
N THR A 50 15.60 2.33 -2.91
CA THR A 50 16.07 3.57 -2.28
C THR A 50 16.87 4.44 -3.23
N ASN A 51 17.64 3.83 -4.12
CA ASN A 51 18.42 4.54 -5.16
C ASN A 51 17.57 5.05 -6.34
N GLU A 52 16.39 4.48 -6.58
CA GLU A 52 15.45 4.90 -7.63
C GLU A 52 14.39 5.87 -7.10
N CYS A 53 14.06 5.78 -5.81
CA CYS A 53 13.09 6.61 -5.10
C CYS A 53 13.74 7.20 -3.83
N GLY A 54 14.62 8.18 -4.06
CA GLY A 54 15.25 8.94 -2.99
C GLY A 54 14.26 9.86 -2.26
N GLU A 55 14.73 10.49 -1.18
CA GLU A 55 13.92 11.32 -0.27
C GLU A 55 13.07 12.37 -1.01
N THR A 56 13.66 13.15 -1.92
CA THR A 56 12.94 14.17 -2.69
C THR A 56 11.75 13.61 -3.47
N LEU A 57 11.89 12.39 -4.02
CA LEU A 57 10.81 11.76 -4.78
C LEU A 57 9.72 11.22 -3.84
N GLN A 58 10.12 10.68 -2.69
CA GLN A 58 9.18 10.27 -1.65
C GLN A 58 8.39 11.46 -1.09
N GLU A 59 9.04 12.59 -0.83
CA GLU A 59 8.40 13.84 -0.44
C GLU A 59 7.39 14.30 -1.49
N THR A 60 7.77 14.25 -2.77
CA THR A 60 6.85 14.55 -3.88
C THR A 60 5.61 13.66 -3.85
N TYR A 61 5.78 12.35 -3.64
CA TYR A 61 4.65 11.42 -3.50
C TYR A 61 3.80 11.71 -2.25
N ASN A 62 4.43 12.07 -1.14
CA ASN A 62 3.74 12.40 0.09
C ASN A 62 2.91 13.67 -0.08
N GLU A 63 3.45 14.70 -0.75
CA GLU A 63 2.72 15.92 -1.07
C GLU A 63 1.51 15.66 -1.96
N ILE A 64 1.67 14.84 -3.02
CA ILE A 64 0.56 14.51 -3.91
C ILE A 64 -0.53 13.74 -3.16
N ASN A 65 -0.14 12.72 -2.37
CA ASN A 65 -1.06 11.98 -1.51
C ASN A 65 -1.80 12.93 -0.55
N HIS A 66 -1.08 13.84 0.12
CA HIS A 66 -1.68 14.80 1.04
C HIS A 66 -2.70 15.70 0.34
N ARG A 67 -2.41 16.19 -0.87
CA ARG A 67 -3.32 17.02 -1.68
C ARG A 67 -4.62 16.30 -2.05
N ILE A 68 -4.62 14.96 -2.12
CA ILE A 68 -5.80 14.13 -2.38
C ILE A 68 -6.45 13.57 -1.10
N GLY A 69 -6.04 14.04 0.08
CA GLY A 69 -6.61 13.65 1.38
C GLY A 69 -6.09 12.32 1.93
N VAL A 70 -5.01 11.78 1.36
CA VAL A 70 -4.37 10.53 1.79
C VAL A 70 -3.32 10.85 2.86
N ASN A 71 -3.36 10.12 3.97
CA ASN A 71 -2.33 10.17 5.01
C ASN A 71 -1.08 9.40 4.56
N THR A 72 0.11 9.82 4.99
CA THR A 72 1.37 9.15 4.66
C THR A 72 2.09 8.74 5.94
N VAL A 73 2.43 7.46 6.05
CA VAL A 73 3.10 6.90 7.25
C VAL A 73 4.34 6.12 6.84
N TYR A 74 5.38 6.22 7.67
CA TYR A 74 6.58 5.41 7.57
C TYR A 74 6.59 4.36 8.68
N ILE A 75 6.89 3.12 8.31
CA ILE A 75 7.01 2.01 9.24
C ILE A 75 8.39 1.39 9.03
N ASP A 76 9.22 1.55 10.05
CA ASP A 76 10.53 0.90 10.12
C ASP A 76 10.34 -0.54 10.58
N LEU A 77 10.56 -1.49 9.68
CA LEU A 77 10.34 -2.90 9.96
C LEU A 77 11.35 -3.48 10.97
N LEU A 78 12.54 -2.88 11.13
CA LEU A 78 13.51 -3.30 12.15
C LEU A 78 13.02 -2.95 13.56
N THR A 79 12.27 -1.86 13.71
CA THR A 79 11.74 -1.44 15.03
C THR A 79 10.68 -2.38 15.58
N LEU A 80 10.11 -3.25 14.74
CA LEU A 80 9.09 -4.22 15.15
C LEU A 80 9.68 -5.36 16.00
N GLY A 81 10.97 -5.68 15.81
CA GLY A 81 11.69 -6.74 16.52
C GLY A 81 10.91 -8.06 16.60
N ASP A 82 11.14 -8.84 17.67
CA ASP A 82 10.42 -10.10 17.92
C ASP A 82 8.96 -9.92 18.36
N ASN A 83 8.57 -8.68 18.70
CA ASN A 83 7.25 -8.34 19.22
C ASN A 83 6.29 -7.82 18.14
N TYR A 84 6.60 -8.01 16.85
CA TYR A 84 5.77 -7.56 15.73
C TYR A 84 4.29 -7.92 15.87
N ARG A 85 3.96 -9.06 16.49
CA ARG A 85 2.57 -9.52 16.72
C ARG A 85 1.78 -8.64 17.69
N ASN A 86 2.47 -7.94 18.58
CA ASN A 86 1.90 -7.04 19.59
C ASN A 86 1.94 -5.57 19.15
N VAL A 87 2.49 -5.27 17.96
CA VAL A 87 2.52 -3.91 17.44
C VAL A 87 1.11 -3.52 16.99
N SER A 88 0.39 -2.89 17.91
CA SER A 88 -0.92 -2.31 17.68
C SER A 88 -0.92 -1.30 16.55
N GLU A 89 0.21 -0.64 16.30
CA GLU A 89 0.30 0.48 15.35
C GLU A 89 0.10 0.04 13.89
N ILE A 90 0.77 -1.01 13.41
CA ILE A 90 0.55 -1.54 12.05
C ILE A 90 -0.88 -2.03 11.88
N LEU A 91 -1.39 -2.76 12.89
CA LEU A 91 -2.76 -3.26 12.87
C LEU A 91 -3.77 -2.11 12.89
N ASN A 92 -3.52 -1.05 13.65
CA ASN A 92 -4.38 0.12 13.71
C ASN A 92 -4.36 0.86 12.38
N ILE A 93 -3.19 1.09 11.77
CA ILE A 93 -3.08 1.75 10.46
C ILE A 93 -3.79 0.92 9.37
N ILE A 94 -3.61 -0.40 9.38
CA ILE A 94 -4.15 -1.28 8.34
C ILE A 94 -5.64 -1.59 8.54
N ARG A 95 -6.13 -1.63 9.78
CA ARG A 95 -7.53 -1.95 10.09
C ARG A 95 -8.38 -0.71 10.29
N SER A 96 -7.80 0.45 10.60
CA SER A 96 -8.53 1.71 10.71
C SER A 96 -8.86 2.22 9.31
N ASN A 97 -10.11 2.03 8.91
CA ASN A 97 -10.62 2.54 7.64
C ASN A 97 -11.04 4.02 7.69
N GLU A 98 -10.61 4.75 8.72
CA GLU A 98 -11.00 6.15 8.94
C GLU A 98 -10.42 7.08 7.86
N GLN A 99 -9.23 6.77 7.33
CA GLN A 99 -8.58 7.58 6.30
C GLN A 99 -7.76 6.74 5.31
N PRO A 100 -7.83 7.04 3.99
CA PRO A 100 -6.91 6.47 3.02
C PRO A 100 -5.46 6.72 3.41
N THR A 101 -4.62 5.68 3.39
CA THR A 101 -3.26 5.76 3.89
C THR A 101 -2.24 5.17 2.91
N TRP A 102 -1.17 5.90 2.67
CA TRP A 102 0.03 5.49 1.97
C TRP A 102 1.12 5.11 2.98
N VAL A 103 1.51 3.84 3.00
CA VAL A 103 2.45 3.28 3.97
C VAL A 103 3.78 2.98 3.29
N TRP A 104 4.85 3.61 3.76
CA TRP A 104 6.22 3.28 3.41
C TRP A 104 6.76 2.24 4.40
N PHE A 105 7.04 1.03 3.93
CA PHE A 105 7.84 0.06 4.69
C PHE A 105 9.31 0.29 4.40
N THR A 106 10.07 0.60 5.45
CA THR A 106 11.52 0.83 5.40
C THR A 106 12.26 -0.30 6.11
N ASN A 107 13.57 -0.42 5.86
CA ASN A 107 14.41 -1.51 6.37
C ASN A 107 13.81 -2.90 6.09
N CYS A 108 13.54 -3.15 4.81
CA CYS A 108 12.88 -4.37 4.34
C CYS A 108 13.72 -5.64 4.50
N ASP A 109 14.99 -5.54 4.86
CA ASP A 109 15.84 -6.69 5.23
C ASP A 109 15.27 -7.47 6.42
N ALA A 110 14.49 -6.81 7.30
CA ALA A 110 13.73 -7.47 8.35
C ALA A 110 12.78 -8.57 7.81
N LEU A 111 12.29 -8.44 6.57
CA LEU A 111 11.40 -9.43 5.95
C LEU A 111 12.12 -10.70 5.48
N LEU A 112 13.44 -10.77 5.61
CA LEU A 112 14.17 -12.03 5.48
C LEU A 112 13.85 -12.99 6.64
N ASP A 113 13.38 -12.48 7.78
CA ASP A 113 12.68 -13.32 8.75
C ASP A 113 11.31 -13.72 8.19
N THR A 114 11.22 -15.00 7.81
CA THR A 114 10.00 -15.62 7.29
C THR A 114 8.80 -15.52 8.25
N SER A 115 9.03 -15.36 9.55
CA SER A 115 7.97 -15.21 10.54
C SER A 115 7.32 -13.82 10.46
N LEU A 116 8.15 -12.76 10.45
CA LEU A 116 7.68 -11.39 10.25
C LEU A 116 7.02 -11.22 8.88
N ALA A 117 7.65 -11.73 7.82
CA ALA A 117 7.08 -11.68 6.47
C ALA A 117 5.76 -12.46 6.37
N GLY A 118 5.65 -13.60 7.05
CA GLY A 118 4.42 -14.39 7.15
C GLY A 118 3.28 -13.64 7.82
N TRP A 119 3.58 -13.00 8.95
CA TRP A 119 2.63 -12.17 9.67
C TRP A 119 2.19 -10.96 8.87
N LEU A 120 3.13 -10.23 8.25
CA LEU A 120 2.82 -9.06 7.44
C LEU A 120 1.95 -9.44 6.24
N ARG A 121 2.29 -10.53 5.54
CA ARG A 121 1.47 -11.08 4.45
C ARG A 121 0.06 -11.39 4.94
N SER A 122 -0.10 -12.01 6.10
CA SER A 122 -1.42 -12.30 6.65
C SER A 122 -2.22 -11.01 6.84
N ILE A 123 -1.64 -9.99 7.48
CA ILE A 123 -2.34 -8.73 7.72
C ILE A 123 -2.76 -8.05 6.41
N LEU A 124 -1.84 -7.98 5.44
CA LEU A 124 -2.06 -7.36 4.14
C LEU A 124 -3.03 -8.13 3.23
N THR A 125 -3.42 -9.36 3.59
CA THR A 125 -4.34 -10.19 2.80
C THR A 125 -5.69 -10.45 3.49
N THR A 126 -5.75 -10.40 4.82
CA THR A 126 -6.98 -10.65 5.58
C THR A 126 -7.78 -9.38 5.89
N SER A 127 -7.16 -8.20 5.80
CA SER A 127 -7.80 -6.93 6.11
C SER A 127 -8.44 -6.32 4.86
N ASP A 128 -9.50 -5.53 5.03
CA ASP A 128 -10.04 -4.71 3.93
C ASP A 128 -9.04 -3.58 3.62
N MET A 129 -8.15 -3.86 2.68
CA MET A 129 -7.01 -3.01 2.34
C MET A 129 -7.37 -1.96 1.28
N GLU A 130 -8.64 -1.78 0.89
CA GLU A 130 -9.04 -0.83 -0.17
C GLU A 130 -8.54 0.60 0.11
N HIS A 131 -8.48 0.99 1.38
CA HIS A 131 -8.04 2.29 1.85
C HIS A 131 -6.51 2.41 2.04
N VAL A 132 -5.75 1.32 1.91
CA VAL A 132 -4.29 1.32 2.15
C VAL A 132 -3.54 1.05 0.85
N ARG A 133 -2.45 1.79 0.65
CA ARG A 133 -1.44 1.53 -0.38
C ARG A 133 -0.11 1.33 0.34
N VAL A 134 0.53 0.19 0.16
CA VAL A 134 1.82 -0.09 0.80
C VAL A 134 2.94 -0.07 -0.23
N VAL A 135 4.06 0.54 0.13
CA VAL A 135 5.27 0.60 -0.68
C VAL A 135 6.43 0.02 0.11
N PHE A 136 7.02 -1.04 -0.41
CA PHE A 136 8.27 -1.59 0.12
C PHE A 136 9.44 -0.81 -0.46
N LEU A 137 10.14 -0.07 0.41
CA LEU A 137 11.36 0.64 0.06
C LEU A 137 12.56 -0.31 0.26
N LEU A 138 13.09 -0.80 -0.86
CA LEU A 138 14.12 -1.83 -0.90
C LEU A 138 15.50 -1.24 -1.17
N ASP A 139 16.55 -1.82 -0.59
CA ASP A 139 17.91 -1.33 -0.79
C ASP A 139 18.46 -1.69 -2.16
N ASN A 140 18.10 -2.87 -2.67
CA ASN A 140 18.64 -3.40 -3.91
C ASN A 140 17.83 -4.57 -4.48
N LYS A 141 18.13 -4.92 -5.74
CA LYS A 141 17.50 -6.02 -6.46
C LYS A 141 17.69 -7.40 -5.82
N ASN A 142 18.78 -7.60 -5.05
CA ASN A 142 18.97 -8.87 -4.35
C ASN A 142 17.94 -9.01 -3.22
N GLN A 143 17.76 -7.98 -2.40
CA GLN A 143 16.72 -7.95 -1.36
C GLN A 143 15.32 -8.18 -1.96
N TYR A 144 14.99 -7.56 -3.10
CA TYR A 144 13.75 -7.82 -3.83
C TYR A 144 13.58 -9.31 -4.19
N ARG A 145 14.61 -9.91 -4.79
CA ARG A 145 14.58 -11.33 -5.19
C ARG A 145 14.39 -12.25 -3.98
N GLU A 146 15.11 -11.95 -2.91
CA GLU A 146 15.14 -12.72 -1.67
C GLU A 146 13.88 -12.55 -0.82
N ILE A 147 12.99 -11.59 -1.09
CA ILE A 147 11.72 -11.42 -0.36
C ILE A 147 10.51 -11.78 -1.23
N PHE A 148 10.50 -11.36 -2.50
CA PHE A 148 9.30 -11.39 -3.36
C PHE A 148 9.36 -12.37 -4.53
N GLN A 149 10.53 -12.89 -4.90
CA GLN A 149 10.69 -13.75 -6.10
C GLN A 149 10.96 -15.23 -5.81
N LYS A 150 11.13 -15.63 -4.55
CA LYS A 150 11.24 -17.05 -4.17
C LYS A 150 9.88 -17.63 -3.82
N TYR A 151 9.51 -18.72 -4.48
CA TYR A 151 8.19 -19.35 -4.34
C TYR A 151 7.85 -19.77 -2.91
N SER A 152 8.83 -20.23 -2.14
CA SER A 152 8.64 -20.68 -0.76
C SER A 152 8.45 -19.56 0.25
N LEU A 153 8.56 -18.28 -0.17
CA LEU A 153 8.52 -17.16 0.75
C LEU A 153 7.13 -16.56 0.90
N PRO A 154 6.82 -16.00 2.08
CA PRO A 154 5.48 -15.50 2.36
C PRO A 154 5.01 -14.42 1.38
N LEU A 155 5.89 -13.53 0.94
CA LEU A 155 5.54 -12.40 0.07
C LEU A 155 5.73 -12.69 -1.43
N TYR A 156 5.89 -13.96 -1.82
CA TYR A 156 6.02 -14.33 -3.23
C TYR A 156 4.90 -13.73 -4.10
N ARG A 157 5.28 -13.03 -5.18
CA ARG A 157 4.37 -12.37 -6.14
C ARG A 157 3.28 -11.49 -5.50
N SER A 158 3.50 -11.02 -4.28
CA SER A 158 2.52 -10.25 -3.53
C SER A 158 2.53 -8.76 -3.88
N THR A 159 3.14 -8.33 -4.99
CA THR A 159 3.42 -6.89 -5.24
C THR A 159 3.53 -6.56 -6.72
N THR A 160 3.16 -5.32 -7.09
CA THR A 160 3.46 -4.69 -8.40
C THR A 160 4.76 -3.89 -8.31
N ILE A 161 5.59 -3.88 -9.37
CA ILE A 161 6.85 -3.11 -9.43
C ILE A 161 6.55 -1.63 -9.71
N PHE A 162 7.18 -0.71 -8.97
CA PHE A 162 7.02 0.75 -9.15
C PHE A 162 7.83 1.34 -10.31
N ASN A 163 8.60 0.53 -11.04
CA ASN A 163 9.43 1.01 -12.15
C ASN A 163 8.53 1.55 -13.26
N ASN A 164 8.38 2.88 -13.32
CA ASN A 164 7.73 3.64 -14.37
C ASN A 164 6.57 2.87 -14.97
N ILE A 165 5.48 2.67 -14.20
CA ILE A 165 4.29 1.99 -14.68
C ILE A 165 3.81 2.74 -15.94
N LYS A 166 4.21 2.22 -17.10
CA LYS A 166 3.68 2.65 -18.40
C LYS A 166 2.30 2.04 -18.51
N ILE A 167 1.33 2.72 -17.93
CA ILE A 167 -0.08 2.44 -18.19
C ILE A 167 -0.38 3.01 -19.57
N ASN A 168 -0.05 2.21 -20.59
CA ASN A 168 -0.71 2.28 -21.88
C ASN A 168 -2.05 1.59 -21.70
N ILE A 169 -3.14 2.36 -21.77
CA ILE A 169 -4.45 1.81 -22.11
C ILE A 169 -4.50 1.72 -23.63
#